data_AF-A0A950KLC0-F1
#
_entry.id   AF-A0A950KLC0-F1
#
_cell.length_a   1.000
_cell.length_b   1.000
_cell.length_c   1.000
_cell.angle_alpha   90.00
_cell.angle_beta   90.00
_cell.angle_gamma   90.00
#
_symmetry.space_group_name_H-M   'P 1'
#
loop_
_entity.id
_entity.type
_entity.pdbx_description
1 polymer ?
#
loop_
_entity_poly.entity_id
_entity_poly.type
_entity_poly.pdbx_seq_one_letter_code
_entity_poly.pdbx_strand_id
1 'polypeptide(L)'
;MSWKRAQFHAEAMLANLGAGPKVKVRKDLRGRKLLLVDDEANPYRTMCFTIAAKIVKKRGGDVEIRAPKAGEVPHAEMLGGPPEKPEPRARTSTPGTKRR
;
A
#
# COMPACT_ATOMS: atom_id res chain seq x y z
N MET A 1 -2.54 -20.44 11.74
CA MET A 1 -3.16 -19.14 11.34
C MET A 1 -3.38 -19.14 9.84
N SER A 2 -4.57 -18.75 9.35
CA SER A 2 -4.86 -18.75 7.90
C SER A 2 -4.40 -17.46 7.23
N TRP A 3 -3.51 -17.57 6.24
CA TRP A 3 -3.03 -16.47 5.39
C TRP A 3 -4.17 -15.61 4.83
N LYS A 4 -5.28 -16.24 4.41
CA LYS A 4 -6.47 -15.53 3.91
C LYS A 4 -7.08 -14.57 4.94
N ARG A 5 -7.05 -14.94 6.23
CA ARG A 5 -7.57 -14.11 7.32
C ARG A 5 -6.67 -12.90 7.59
N ALA A 6 -5.34 -13.06 7.48
CA ALA A 6 -4.40 -11.94 7.57
C ALA A 6 -4.55 -10.98 6.38
N GLN A 7 -4.78 -11.51 5.18
CA GLN A 7 -5.04 -10.70 3.99
C GLN A 7 -6.32 -9.87 4.13
N PHE A 8 -7.43 -10.49 4.52
CA PHE A 8 -8.68 -9.77 4.73
C PHE A 8 -8.53 -8.66 5.78
N HIS A 9 -7.84 -8.95 6.88
CA HIS A 9 -7.59 -7.96 7.93
C HIS A 9 -6.70 -6.79 7.44
N ALA A 10 -5.65 -7.09 6.67
CA ALA A 10 -4.81 -6.06 6.05
C ALA A 10 -5.59 -5.18 5.06
N GLU A 11 -6.48 -5.77 4.26
CA GLU A 11 -7.34 -5.03 3.33
C GLU A 11 -8.34 -4.13 4.07
N ALA A 12 -8.97 -4.62 5.15
CA ALA A 12 -9.86 -3.84 6.00
C ALA A 12 -9.12 -2.68 6.69
N MET A 13 -7.91 -2.94 7.21
CA MET A 13 -7.05 -1.92 7.81
C MET A 13 -6.71 -0.81 6.80
N LEU A 14 -6.25 -1.17 5.60
CA LEU A 14 -5.99 -0.21 4.53
C LEU A 14 -7.25 0.55 4.10
N ALA A 15 -8.42 -0.09 4.17
CA ALA A 15 -9.69 0.56 3.88
C ALA A 15 -10.02 1.67 4.86
N ASN A 16 -9.85 1.42 6.16
CA ASN A 16 -10.05 2.41 7.20
C ASN A 16 -9.09 3.60 7.06
N LEU A 17 -7.87 3.37 6.56
CA LEU A 17 -6.87 4.41 6.29
C LEU A 17 -7.10 5.17 4.96
N GLY A 18 -8.24 4.95 4.30
CA GLY A 18 -8.58 5.62 3.04
C GLY A 18 -7.79 5.12 1.82
N ALA A 19 -7.11 3.97 1.95
CA ALA A 19 -6.52 3.19 0.87
C ALA A 19 -7.43 2.02 0.42
N GLY A 20 -8.71 2.06 0.81
CA GLY A 20 -9.66 0.98 0.58
C GLY A 20 -9.98 0.71 -0.88
N PRO A 21 -10.41 -0.53 -1.19
CA PRO A 21 -10.93 -0.87 -2.49
C PRO A 21 -12.33 -0.25 -2.61
N LYS A 22 -12.47 0.99 -3.11
CA LYS A 22 -13.75 1.39 -3.71
C LYS A 22 -13.85 0.79 -5.12
N VAL A 23 -14.12 -0.52 -5.10
CA VAL A 23 -14.92 -1.36 -6.01
C VAL A 23 -14.61 -1.35 -7.52
N LYS A 24 -14.01 -0.35 -8.17
CA LYS A 24 -13.78 -0.41 -9.64
C LYS A 24 -12.48 0.17 -10.17
N VAL A 25 -11.68 0.85 -9.36
CA VAL A 25 -10.40 1.41 -9.83
C VAL A 25 -9.35 1.15 -8.76
N ARG A 26 -8.22 0.56 -9.13
CA ARG A 26 -7.03 0.54 -8.26
C ARG A 26 -6.76 1.99 -7.88
N LYS A 27 -7.05 2.39 -6.63
CA LYS A 27 -6.73 3.73 -6.17
C LYS A 27 -5.22 3.87 -6.25
N ASP A 28 -4.76 4.77 -7.11
CA ASP A 28 -3.33 5.07 -7.24
C ASP A 28 -2.85 5.60 -5.89
N LEU A 29 -1.83 4.95 -5.33
CA LEU A 29 -1.25 5.33 -4.04
C LEU A 29 0.10 6.04 -4.22
N ARG A 30 0.48 6.40 -5.46
CA ARG A 30 1.66 7.24 -5.72
C ARG A 30 1.58 8.56 -4.93
N GLY A 31 2.72 8.98 -4.40
CA GLY A 31 2.83 10.15 -3.51
C GLY A 31 2.23 9.94 -2.11
N ARG A 32 1.69 8.75 -1.80
CA ARG A 32 1.26 8.37 -0.46
C ARG A 32 2.21 7.34 0.13
N LYS A 33 2.46 7.48 1.43
CA LYS A 33 3.38 6.66 2.19
C LYS A 33 2.65 5.98 3.34
N LEU A 34 2.66 4.66 3.38
CA LEU A 34 2.16 3.88 4.52
C LEU A 34 3.26 3.77 5.56
N LEU A 35 3.04 4.32 6.75
CA LEU A 35 3.85 4.08 7.94
C LEU A 35 3.27 2.89 8.70
N LEU A 36 4.10 1.89 8.97
CA LEU A 36 3.77 0.73 9.79
C LEU A 36 4.67 0.76 11.02
N VAL A 37 4.06 0.83 12.19
CA VAL A 37 4.75 0.76 13.47
C VAL A 37 4.51 -0.63 14.05
N ASP A 38 5.54 -1.48 14.04
CA ASP A 38 5.46 -2.86 14.52
C ASP A 38 6.49 -3.15 15.61
N ASP A 39 6.05 -3.75 16.70
CA ASP A 39 6.90 -4.21 17.81
C ASP A 39 7.38 -5.67 17.61
N GLU A 40 6.94 -6.33 16.54
CA GLU A 40 7.18 -7.75 16.23
C GLU A 40 6.73 -8.75 17.31
N ALA A 41 6.06 -8.29 18.38
CA ALA A 41 5.63 -9.12 19.49
C ALA A 41 4.45 -10.03 19.11
N ASN A 42 3.68 -9.65 18.07
CA ASN A 42 2.53 -10.41 17.60
C ASN A 42 2.73 -10.87 16.14
N PRO A 43 3.04 -12.15 15.90
CA PRO A 43 3.27 -12.69 14.55
C PRO A 43 2.09 -12.49 13.59
N TYR A 44 0.86 -12.47 14.10
CA TYR A 44 -0.32 -12.22 13.27
C TYR A 44 -0.38 -10.78 12.78
N ARG A 45 -0.05 -9.81 13.66
CA ARG A 45 0.00 -8.39 13.31
C ARG A 45 1.11 -8.13 12.29
N THR A 46 2.31 -8.65 12.53
CA THR A 46 3.43 -8.53 11.60
C THR A 46 3.09 -9.07 10.22
N MET A 47 2.34 -10.19 10.16
CA MET A 47 1.83 -10.73 8.90
C MET A 47 0.83 -9.79 8.21
N CYS A 48 -0.11 -9.20 8.96
CA CYS A 48 -1.06 -8.22 8.42
C CYS A 48 -0.34 -6.99 7.85
N PHE A 49 0.65 -6.46 8.57
CA PHE A 49 1.47 -5.34 8.14
C PHE A 49 2.30 -5.68 6.89
N THR A 50 2.89 -6.87 6.85
CA THR A 50 3.62 -7.36 5.67
C THR A 50 2.71 -7.43 4.44
N ILE A 51 1.48 -7.93 4.59
CA ILE A 51 0.52 -8.00 3.47
C ILE A 51 0.07 -6.58 3.06
N ALA A 52 -0.21 -5.70 4.03
CA ALA A 52 -0.58 -4.31 3.76
C ALA A 52 0.53 -3.58 2.98
N ALA A 53 1.79 -3.73 3.40
CA ALA A 53 2.96 -3.20 2.73
C ALA A 53 3.04 -3.67 1.26
N LYS A 54 2.84 -4.97 1.01
CA LYS A 54 2.81 -5.54 -0.35
C LYS A 54 1.70 -4.93 -1.20
N ILE A 55 0.50 -4.74 -0.64
CA ILE A 55 -0.63 -4.13 -1.35
C ILE A 55 -0.32 -2.67 -1.71
N VAL A 56 0.24 -1.88 -0.79
CA VAL A 56 0.56 -0.47 -1.04
C VAL A 56 1.66 -0.31 -2.09
N LYS A 57 2.76 -1.06 -1.98
CA LYS A 57 3.83 -1.07 -3.00
C LYS A 57 3.29 -1.46 -4.38
N LYS A 58 2.41 -2.47 -4.46
CA LYS A 58 1.78 -2.89 -5.72
C LYS A 58 0.89 -1.80 -6.35
N ARG A 59 0.40 -0.85 -5.54
CA ARG A 59 -0.41 0.29 -5.97
C ARG A 59 0.43 1.57 -6.19
N GLY A 60 1.76 1.46 -6.11
CA GLY A 60 2.68 2.55 -6.36
C GLY A 60 2.92 3.50 -5.18
N GLY A 61 2.44 3.15 -3.98
CA GLY A 61 2.73 3.93 -2.77
C GLY A 61 4.00 3.46 -2.06
N ASP A 62 4.55 4.35 -1.24
CA ASP A 62 5.72 4.06 -0.42
C ASP A 62 5.32 3.39 0.89
N VAL A 63 6.27 2.65 1.49
CA VAL A 63 6.07 2.01 2.78
C VAL A 63 7.29 2.22 3.64
N GLU A 64 7.08 2.68 4.86
CA GLU A 64 8.08 2.73 5.92
C GLU A 64 7.62 1.83 7.06
N ILE A 65 8.51 0.95 7.51
CA ILE A 65 8.28 0.11 8.68
C ILE A 65 9.29 0.55 9.73
N ARG A 66 8.82 0.87 10.94
CA ARG A 66 9.69 1.24 12.07
C ARG A 66 9.23 0.55 13.35
N ALA A 67 10.15 0.41 14.29
CA ALA A 67 9.81 0.00 15.64
C ALA A 67 9.06 1.13 16.37
N PRO A 68 8.12 0.80 17.28
CA PRO A 68 7.47 1.79 18.12
C PRO A 68 8.47 2.50 19.03
N LYS A 69 8.26 3.80 19.23
CA LYS A 69 8.94 4.56 20.27
C LYS A 69 8.41 4.16 21.65
N ALA A 70 9.14 4.53 22.71
CA ALA A 70 8.71 4.27 24.08
C ALA A 70 7.30 4.84 24.34
N GLY A 71 6.34 3.97 24.65
CA GLY A 71 4.93 4.31 24.87
C GLY A 71 4.06 4.37 23.61
N GLU A 72 4.60 4.14 22.41
CA GLU A 72 3.85 4.10 21.16
C GLU A 72 3.27 2.70 20.95
N VAL A 73 1.95 2.61 20.74
CA VAL A 73 1.30 1.33 20.42
C VAL A 73 1.49 0.99 18.94
N PRO A 74 1.62 -0.30 18.58
CA PRO A 74 1.70 -0.70 17.18
C PRO A 74 0.46 -0.29 16.39
N HIS A 75 0.68 0.44 15.30
CA HIS A 75 -0.39 0.96 14.46
C HIS A 75 0.07 1.15 13.01
N ALA A 76 -0.88 1.44 12.14
CA ALA A 76 -0.65 1.75 10.74
C ALA A 76 -1.24 3.13 10.42
N GLU A 77 -0.49 3.94 9.67
CA GLU A 77 -0.89 5.29 9.32
C GLU A 77 -0.55 5.57 7.84
N MET A 78 -1.44 6.25 7.13
CA MET A 78 -1.17 6.71 5.76
C MET A 78 -0.73 8.17 5.78
N LEU A 79 0.57 8.40 5.59
CA LEU A 79 1.18 9.71 5.40
C LEU A 79 1.09 10.13 3.92
N GLY A 80 1.01 11.43 3.65
CA GLY A 80 1.11 11.98 2.29
C GLY A 80 0.06 13.03 1.97
N GLY A 81 0.54 14.14 1.37
CA GLY A 81 -0.26 15.23 0.81
C GLY A 81 -1.02 14.84 -0.47
N PRO A 82 -1.57 15.82 -1.22
CA PRO A 82 -2.38 15.55 -2.39
C PRO A 82 -1.63 14.63 -3.39
N PRO A 83 -2.32 13.68 -4.04
CA PRO A 83 -1.68 12.69 -4.89
C PRO A 83 -0.86 13.39 -5.97
N GLU A 84 0.42 13.05 -6.09
CA GLU A 84 1.21 13.42 -7.26
C GLU A 84 0.50 12.82 -8.48
N LYS A 85 0.05 13.70 -9.39
CA LYS A 85 -0.55 13.27 -10.64
C LYS A 85 0.43 12.30 -11.30
N PRO A 86 -0.04 11.12 -11.74
CA PRO A 86 0.84 10.21 -12.46
C PRO A 86 1.42 10.99 -13.64
N GLU A 87 2.74 11.13 -13.70
CA GLU A 87 3.38 11.56 -14.95
C GLU A 87 2.84 10.65 -16.05
N PRO A 88 2.29 11.23 -17.14
CA PRO A 88 1.85 10.43 -18.25
C PRO A 88 3.07 9.65 -18.70
N ARG A 89 3.07 8.34 -18.46
CA ARG A 89 4.02 7.43 -19.09
C ARG A 89 3.96 7.77 -20.56
N ALA A 90 5.01 8.40 -21.08
CA ALA A 90 5.13 8.67 -22.49
C ALA A 90 4.87 7.32 -23.16
N ARG A 91 3.72 7.22 -23.83
CA ARG A 91 3.50 6.11 -24.74
C ARG A 91 4.60 6.32 -25.76
N THR A 92 5.65 5.52 -25.67
CA THR A 92 6.60 5.38 -26.77
C THR A 92 5.77 4.79 -27.90
N SER A 93 5.15 5.68 -28.66
CA SER A 93 4.47 5.37 -29.90
C SER A 93 5.56 4.85 -30.81
N THR A 94 5.74 3.53 -30.85
CA THR A 94 6.56 2.89 -31.87
C THR A 94 5.89 3.24 -33.21
N PRO A 95 6.55 4.03 -34.08
CA PRO A 95 5.98 4.38 -35.36
C PRO A 95 6.23 3.23 -36.35
N GLY A 96 5.16 2.74 -36.97
CA GLY A 96 5.21 1.93 -38.20
C GLY A 96 5.68 0.48 -37.99
N THR A 97 4.98 -0.50 -38.54
CA THR A 97 5.03 -0.70 -39.99
C THR A 97 3.81 -1.53 -40.41
N LYS A 98 2.94 -0.93 -41.23
CA LYS A 98 2.10 -1.71 -42.14
C LYS A 98 3.04 -2.40 -43.14
N ARG A 99 3.07 -3.73 -43.16
CA ARG A 99 3.51 -4.46 -44.36
C ARG A 99 2.33 -5.26 -44.90
N ARG A 100 2.13 -5.03 -46.20
CA ARG A 100 1.19 -5.65 -47.14
C ARG A 100 1.14 -7.16 -47.03
#